data_AF-A0A383EL08-F1
#
_entry.id   AF-A0A383EL08-F1
#
_cell.length_a   1.000
_cell.length_b   1.000
_cell.length_c   1.000
_cell.angle_alpha   90.00
_cell.angle_beta   90.00
_cell.angle_gamma   90.00
#
_symmetry.space_group_name_H-M   'P 1'
#
loop_
_entity.id
_entity.type
_entity.pdbx_description
1 polymer ?
#
loop_
_entity_poly.entity_id
_entity_poly.type
_entity_poly.pdbx_seq_one_letter_code
_entity_poly.pdbx_strand_id
1 'polypeptide(L)' 'MAQAKIAVIGLGLIGTSFGLNLTKNKKRNYTVVGYDIERGRERTAEKAGAIDKRSPSIK' A
#
# COMPACT_ATOMS: atom_id res chain seq x y z
N MET A 1 -15.82 -8.44 -12.49
CA MET A 1 -14.38 -8.64 -12.78
C MET A 1 -13.61 -8.46 -11.48
N ALA A 2 -12.72 -9.38 -11.11
CA ALA A 2 -11.94 -9.26 -9.88
C ALA A 2 -10.95 -8.09 -10.01
N GLN A 3 -11.02 -7.11 -9.12
CA GLN A 3 -10.09 -5.98 -9.07
C GLN A 3 -8.71 -6.50 -8.65
N ALA A 4 -7.68 -6.26 -9.47
CA ALA A 4 -6.33 -6.71 -9.17
C ALA A 4 -5.84 -6.11 -7.84
N LYS A 5 -5.01 -6.84 -7.08
CA LYS A 5 -4.43 -6.36 -5.83
C LYS A 5 -2.93 -6.39 -5.92
N ILE A 6 -2.29 -5.29 -5.54
CA ILE A 6 -0.83 -5.18 -5.44
C ILE A 6 -0.50 -5.12 -3.95
N ALA A 7 0.24 -6.12 -3.46
CA ALA A 7 0.77 -6.10 -2.10
C ALA A 7 2.12 -5.39 -2.07
N VAL A 8 2.29 -4.43 -1.17
CA VAL A 8 3.57 -3.80 -0.85
C VAL A 8 3.98 -4.28 0.54
N ILE A 9 5.03 -5.10 0.60
CA ILE A 9 5.58 -5.67 1.83
C ILE A 9 6.86 -4.91 2.18
N GLY A 10 6.83 -4.20 3.30
CA GLY A 10 7.83 -3.19 3.66
C GLY A 10 7.38 -1.80 3.22
N LEU A 11 7.10 -0.93 4.18
CA LEU A 11 6.59 0.43 4.03
C LEU A 11 7.57 1.47 4.61
N GLY A 12 8.86 1.19 4.47
CA GLY A 12 9.92 2.19 4.64
C GLY A 12 9.97 3.17 3.47
N LEU A 13 11.15 3.73 3.20
CA LEU A 13 11.34 4.70 2.11
C LEU A 13 10.87 4.15 0.76
N ILE A 14 11.44 3.02 0.34
CA ILE A 14 11.23 2.47 -1.01
C ILE A 14 9.78 2.03 -1.23
N GLY A 15 9.24 1.21 -0.33
CA GLY A 15 7.87 0.69 -0.47
C GLY A 15 6.82 1.80 -0.44
N THR A 16 7.01 2.82 0.41
CA THR A 16 6.14 3.99 0.43
C THR A 16 6.26 4.79 -0.87
N SER A 17 7.46 5.01 -1.40
CA SER A 17 7.66 5.70 -2.69
C SER A 17 6.99 4.98 -3.86
N PHE A 18 7.09 3.65 -3.92
CA PHE A 18 6.38 2.86 -4.93
C PHE A 18 4.86 2.97 -4.75
N GLY A 19 4.38 2.79 -3.53
CA GLY A 19 2.98 2.92 -3.19
C GLY A 19 2.40 4.27 -3.63
N LEU A 20 3.09 5.37 -3.32
CA LEU A 20 2.70 6.72 -3.74
C LEU A 20 2.56 6.86 -5.26
N ASN A 21 3.47 6.27 -6.02
CA ASN A 21 3.40 6.33 -7.48
C ASN A 21 2.22 5.49 -8.01
N LEU A 22 2.05 4.27 -7.49
CA LEU A 22 0.95 3.38 -7.85
C LEU A 22 -0.42 4.01 -7.56
N THR A 23 -0.57 4.67 -6.42
CA THR A 23 -1.85 5.28 -6.00
C THR A 23 -2.11 6.65 -6.64
N LYS A 24 -1.09 7.30 -7.23
CA LYS A 24 -1.19 8.62 -7.87
C LYS A 24 -2.21 8.64 -9.01
N ASN A 25 -2.28 7.58 -9.81
CA ASN A 25 -3.24 7.48 -10.90
C ASN A 25 -4.64 7.08 -10.39
N LYS A 26 -5.60 8.00 -10.47
CA LYS A 26 -6.99 7.77 -10.01
C LYS A 26 -7.82 6.87 -10.95
N LYS A 27 -7.37 6.64 -12.20
CA LYS A 27 -8.05 5.77 -13.18
C LYS A 27 -7.57 4.31 -13.14
N ARG A 28 -6.80 3.92 -12.11
CA ARG A 28 -6.31 2.55 -11.96
C ARG A 28 -7.43 1.56 -11.62
N ASN A 29 -7.26 0.32 -12.04
CA ASN A 29 -8.19 -0.79 -11.80
C ASN A 29 -7.67 -1.82 -10.78
N TYR A 30 -6.76 -1.41 -9.91
CA TYR A 30 -6.19 -2.25 -8.85
C TYR A 30 -6.25 -1.54 -7.49
N THR A 31 -6.11 -2.31 -6.41
CA THR A 31 -5.98 -1.82 -5.02
C THR A 31 -4.57 -2.09 -4.50
N VAL A 32 -3.96 -1.12 -3.83
CA VAL A 32 -2.67 -1.27 -3.18
C VAL A 32 -2.88 -1.63 -1.71
N VAL A 33 -2.39 -2.80 -1.29
CA VAL A 33 -2.49 -3.30 0.09
C VAL A 33 -1.11 -3.28 0.71
N GLY A 34 -0.95 -2.60 1.83
CA GLY A 34 0.33 -2.48 2.53
C GLY A 34 0.44 -3.37 3.74
N TYR A 35 1.65 -3.91 3.96
CA TYR A 35 2.05 -4.55 5.21
C TYR A 35 3.47 -4.13 5.58
N ASP A 36 3.71 -3.92 6.87
CA ASP A 36 5.05 -3.78 7.43
C ASP A 36 5.10 -4.48 8.78
N ILE A 37 6.28 -4.98 9.17
CA ILE A 37 6.49 -5.58 10.50
C ILE A 37 6.22 -4.55 11.61
N GLU A 38 6.53 -3.27 11.35
CA GLU A 38 6.21 -2.16 12.23
C GLU A 38 4.82 -1.58 11.89
N ARG A 39 3.82 -1.90 12.72
CA ARG A 39 2.43 -1.40 12.54
C ARG A 39 2.31 0.12 12.39
N GLY A 40 3.25 0.88 12.97
CA GLY A 40 3.30 2.33 12.83
C GLY A 40 3.50 2.78 11.38
N ARG A 41 4.29 2.04 10.59
CA ARG A 41 4.59 2.36 9.19
C ARG A 41 3.39 2.13 8.28
N GLU A 42 2.57 1.12 8.56
CA GLU A 42 1.31 0.91 7.85
C GLU A 42 0.38 2.13 7.96
N ARG A 43 0.21 2.65 9.18
CA ARG A 43 -0.63 3.82 9.42
C ARG A 43 -0.05 5.07 8.75
N THR A 44 1.26 5.25 8.80
CA THR A 44 1.94 6.39 8.16
C THR A 44 1.80 6.34 6.64
N ALA A 45 2.03 5.17 6.03
CA ALA A 45 1.90 4.95 4.59
C ALA A 45 0.45 5.15 4.10
N GLU A 46 -0.54 4.66 4.84
CA GLU A 46 -1.96 4.87 4.54
C GLU A 46 -2.31 6.36 4.58
N LYS A 47 -1.89 7.07 5.62
CA LYS A 47 -2.09 8.53 5.74
C LYS A 47 -1.39 9.32 4.64
N ALA A 48 -0.21 8.89 4.21
CA ALA A 48 0.51 9.49 3.09
C ALA A 48 -0.16 9.18 1.73
N GLY A 49 -1.14 8.28 1.68
CA GLY A 49 -1.81 7.84 0.46
C GLY A 49 -0.98 6.84 -0.35
N ALA A 50 0.06 6.24 0.21
CA ALA A 50 0.90 5.27 -0.47
C ALA A 50 0.22 3.89 -0.62
N ILE A 51 -0.77 3.60 0.24
CA ILE A 51 -1.55 2.36 0.20
C ILE A 51 -3.03 2.69 0.39
N ASP A 52 -3.91 1.86 -0.15
CA ASP A 52 -5.37 2.00 0.01
C ASP A 52 -5.88 1.32 1.28
N LYS A 53 -5.22 0.22 1.66
CA LYS A 53 -5.62 -0.63 2.78
C LYS A 53 -4.39 -1.16 3.50
N ARG A 54 -4.51 -1.25 4.81
CA ARG A 54 -3.56 -1.98 5.67
C ARG A 54 -3.94 -3.45 5.73
N SER A 55 -2.95 -4.32 5.76
CA SER A 55 -3.13 -5.75 6.01
C SER A 55 -2.29 -6.14 7.22
N PRO A 56 -2.83 -6.23 8.45
CA PRO A 56 -2.06 -6.50 9.67
C PRO A 56 -1.41 -7.90 9.71
N SER A 57 -1.65 -8.72 8.68
CA SER A 57 -1.01 -10.01 8.44
C SER A 57 -0.83 -10.25 6.94
N ILE A 58 0.22 -10.97 6.55
CA ILE A 58 0.34 -11.56 5.22
C ILE A 58 -0.33 -12.93 5.30
N LYS A 59 -1.56 -13.04 4.81
CA LYS A 59 -2.29 -14.29 4.61
C LYS A 59 -3.05 -14.21 3.30
#